data_AF-A0A1E4CWC7-F1
#
_entry.id   AF-A0A1E4CWC7-F1
#
_cell.length_a   1.000
_cell.length_b   1.000
_cell.length_c   1.000
_cell.angle_alpha   90.00
_cell.angle_beta   90.00
_cell.angle_gamma   90.00
#
_symmetry.space_group_name_H-M   'P 1'
#
loop_
_entity.id
_entity.type
_entity.pdbx_description
1 polymer ?
#
loop_
_entity_poly.entity_id
_entity_poly.type
_entity_poly.pdbx_seq_one_letter_code
_entity_poly.pdbx_strand_id
1 'polypeptide(L)'
;MQTKSAQISAYDALREGIAQRYPLLSDRLRVIAEFALDHPTDMALGTVAEVAARAKVQPSAIVRFAHALGFGGFTELQQVFRSRLVAGAVPSYRERIDGLRRDGSFQDSSNPHELLARFASEGTVSLENLQESVRDADLKRAIGLMGQAHAIYVLGLGGSFPVAAHLTYVLRRLGRRAILLDGLGNVLVDH
;
A
#
# COMPACT_ATOMS: atom_id res chain seq x y z
N MET A 1 4.21 5.09 20.32
CA MET A 1 2.78 4.95 19.95
C MET A 1 2.19 6.20 19.28
N GLN A 2 2.69 7.42 19.57
CA GLN A 2 2.17 8.67 19.00
C GLN A 2 2.55 8.95 17.53
N THR A 3 3.70 8.45 17.04
CA THR A 3 4.16 8.74 15.66
C THR A 3 3.37 8.01 14.58
N LYS A 4 2.88 6.80 14.87
CA LYS A 4 2.11 5.98 13.91
C LYS A 4 0.71 6.55 13.66
N SER A 5 0.05 7.11 14.69
CA SER A 5 -1.24 7.79 14.52
C SER A 5 -1.10 9.12 13.76
N ALA A 6 0.02 9.83 13.94
CA ALA A 6 0.30 11.07 13.22
C ALA A 6 0.52 10.84 11.71
N GLN A 7 1.17 9.74 11.33
CA GLN A 7 1.43 9.41 9.92
C GLN A 7 0.18 8.95 9.15
N ILE A 8 -0.70 8.18 9.80
CA ILE A 8 -2.00 7.79 9.22
C ILE A 8 -2.89 9.05 9.09
N SER A 9 -2.88 9.90 10.11
CA SER A 9 -3.56 11.21 10.10
C SER A 9 -3.09 12.12 8.95
N ALA A 10 -1.81 12.13 8.59
CA ALA A 10 -1.30 12.94 7.48
C ALA A 10 -1.81 12.50 6.10
N TYR A 11 -1.97 11.18 5.89
CA TYR A 11 -2.52 10.66 4.63
C TYR A 11 -4.03 10.91 4.52
N ASP A 12 -4.77 10.76 5.61
CA ASP A 12 -6.20 11.09 5.63
C ASP A 12 -6.42 12.59 5.40
N ALA A 13 -5.61 13.45 6.02
CA ALA A 13 -5.61 14.88 5.76
C ALA A 13 -5.28 15.22 4.30
N LEU A 14 -4.37 14.49 3.66
CA LEU A 14 -4.09 14.63 2.22
C LEU A 14 -5.32 14.25 1.38
N ARG A 15 -6.00 13.15 1.68
CA ARG A 15 -7.21 12.73 0.95
C ARG A 15 -8.32 13.76 1.08
N GLU A 16 -8.57 14.26 2.28
CA GLU A 16 -9.54 15.33 2.53
C GLU A 16 -9.15 16.61 1.78
N GLY A 17 -7.88 16.98 1.81
CA GLY A 17 -7.35 18.13 1.08
C GLY A 17 -7.48 18.01 -0.44
N ILE A 18 -7.34 16.80 -0.99
CA ILE A 18 -7.60 16.52 -2.40
C ILE A 18 -9.10 16.65 -2.69
N ALA A 19 -9.98 16.05 -1.88
CA ALA A 19 -11.42 16.09 -2.09
C ALA A 19 -11.99 17.53 -2.05
N GLN A 20 -11.53 18.35 -1.10
CA GLN A 20 -11.94 19.75 -0.99
C GLN A 20 -11.53 20.60 -2.19
N ARG A 21 -10.34 20.35 -2.74
CA ARG A 21 -9.78 21.14 -3.86
C ARG A 21 -10.14 20.56 -5.23
N TYR A 22 -10.62 19.32 -5.29
CA TYR A 22 -10.99 18.61 -6.51
C TYR A 22 -11.85 19.42 -7.49
N PRO A 23 -12.88 20.16 -7.03
CA PRO A 23 -13.70 20.99 -7.93
C PRO A 23 -12.91 22.11 -8.60
N LEU A 24 -11.87 22.62 -7.94
CA LEU A 24 -11.02 23.74 -8.38
C LEU A 24 -9.81 23.29 -9.21
N LEU A 25 -9.55 21.99 -9.30
CA LEU A 25 -8.46 21.44 -10.10
C LEU A 25 -8.81 21.51 -11.59
N SER A 26 -7.83 21.89 -12.43
CA SER A 26 -7.93 21.68 -13.88
C SER A 26 -8.06 20.19 -14.22
N ASP A 27 -8.62 19.86 -15.38
CA ASP A 27 -8.82 18.45 -15.80
C ASP A 27 -7.53 17.62 -15.72
N ARG A 28 -6.39 18.22 -16.08
CA ARG A 28 -5.10 17.55 -15.99
C ARG A 28 -4.64 17.28 -14.56
N LEU A 29 -5.00 18.15 -13.61
CA LEU A 29 -4.69 17.95 -12.19
C LEU A 29 -5.68 16.96 -11.54
N ARG A 30 -6.92 16.88 -12.03
CA ARG A 30 -7.90 15.85 -11.61
C ARG A 30 -7.43 14.45 -11.96
N VAL A 31 -6.92 14.23 -13.18
CA VAL A 31 -6.31 12.94 -13.58
C VAL A 31 -5.18 12.53 -12.63
N ILE A 32 -4.36 13.49 -12.19
CA ILE A 32 -3.27 13.22 -11.24
C ILE A 32 -3.83 12.92 -9.84
N ALA A 33 -4.89 13.61 -9.42
CA ALA A 33 -5.57 13.35 -8.15
C ALA A 33 -6.18 11.95 -8.09
N GLU A 34 -6.90 11.54 -9.13
CA GLU A 34 -7.46 10.19 -9.28
C GLU A 34 -6.33 9.15 -9.25
N PHE A 35 -5.30 9.33 -10.08
CA PHE A 35 -4.14 8.44 -10.08
C PHE A 35 -3.50 8.33 -8.69
N ALA A 36 -3.34 9.44 -7.97
CA ALA A 36 -2.71 9.44 -6.66
C ALA A 36 -3.53 8.68 -5.60
N LEU A 37 -4.86 8.70 -5.70
CA LEU A 37 -5.76 7.98 -4.80
C LEU A 37 -5.86 6.49 -5.14
N ASP A 38 -5.86 6.15 -6.43
CA ASP A 38 -5.99 4.78 -6.93
C ASP A 38 -4.66 4.00 -6.90
N HIS A 39 -3.54 4.71 -7.04
CA HIS A 39 -2.19 4.14 -7.13
C HIS A 39 -1.21 4.68 -6.07
N PRO A 40 -1.55 4.60 -4.77
CA PRO A 40 -0.77 5.23 -3.69
C PRO A 40 0.61 4.61 -3.48
N THR A 41 0.79 3.32 -3.75
CA THR A 41 2.11 2.66 -3.68
C THR A 41 3.05 3.20 -4.73
N ASP A 42 2.52 3.55 -5.89
CA ASP A 42 3.30 4.07 -7.00
C ASP A 42 3.72 5.52 -6.75
N MET A 43 2.83 6.30 -6.13
CA MET A 43 3.17 7.62 -5.58
C MET A 43 4.28 7.52 -4.52
N ALA A 44 4.26 6.48 -3.69
CA ALA A 44 5.27 6.28 -2.63
C ALA A 44 6.64 5.88 -3.19
N LEU A 45 6.70 4.97 -4.16
CA LEU A 45 7.94 4.29 -4.57
C LEU A 45 8.53 4.82 -5.89
N GLY A 46 7.70 5.37 -6.78
CA GLY A 46 8.14 5.81 -8.11
C GLY A 46 8.87 7.16 -8.10
N THR A 47 9.77 7.36 -9.05
CA THR A 47 10.32 8.68 -9.36
C THR A 47 9.24 9.58 -9.97
N VAL A 48 9.43 10.90 -9.94
CA VAL A 48 8.50 11.85 -10.57
C VAL A 48 8.27 11.54 -12.06
N ALA A 49 9.29 11.05 -12.76
CA ALA A 49 9.21 10.68 -14.17
C ALA A 49 8.36 9.41 -14.39
N GLU A 50 8.53 8.39 -13.55
CA GLU A 50 7.77 7.13 -13.64
C GLU A 50 6.31 7.35 -13.27
N VAL A 51 6.04 8.10 -12.20
CA VAL A 51 4.68 8.48 -11.79
C VAL A 51 4.00 9.27 -12.90
N ALA A 52 4.69 10.26 -13.48
CA ALA A 52 4.13 11.05 -14.58
C ALA A 52 3.82 10.18 -15.81
N ALA A 53 4.74 9.28 -16.20
CA ALA A 53 4.54 8.38 -17.33
C ALA A 53 3.31 7.48 -17.11
N ARG A 54 3.13 6.94 -15.91
CA ARG A 54 1.99 6.08 -15.57
C ARG A 54 0.67 6.82 -15.47
N ALA A 55 0.70 8.03 -14.92
CA ALA A 55 -0.44 8.95 -14.93
C ALA A 55 -0.70 9.59 -16.31
N LYS A 56 0.11 9.25 -17.33
CA LYS A 56 0.03 9.80 -18.71
C LYS A 56 0.11 11.33 -18.75
N VAL A 57 0.92 11.92 -17.87
CA VAL A 57 1.16 13.36 -17.80
C VAL A 57 2.65 13.70 -17.91
N GLN A 58 2.97 14.99 -18.02
CA GLN A 58 4.36 15.45 -17.98
C GLN A 58 4.82 15.57 -16.51
N PRO A 59 6.11 15.33 -16.21
CA PRO A 59 6.66 15.46 -14.86
C PRO A 59 6.37 16.81 -14.18
N SER A 60 6.40 17.90 -14.96
CA SER A 60 6.06 19.24 -14.47
C SER A 60 4.64 19.36 -13.95
N ALA A 61 3.69 18.56 -14.46
CA ALA A 61 2.31 18.56 -13.99
C ALA A 61 2.18 17.89 -12.60
N ILE A 62 3.00 16.87 -12.30
CA ILE A 62 3.06 16.24 -10.98
C ILE A 62 3.59 17.24 -9.93
N VAL A 63 4.62 18.02 -10.29
CA VAL A 63 5.16 19.06 -9.41
C VAL A 63 4.14 20.17 -9.17
N ARG A 64 3.44 20.64 -10.22
CA ARG A 64 2.35 21.61 -10.08
C ARG A 64 1.19 21.08 -9.22
N PHE A 65 0.87 19.79 -9.34
CA PHE A 65 -0.13 19.15 -8.49
C PHE A 65 0.27 19.18 -7.01
N ALA A 66 1.51 18.85 -6.69
CA ALA A 66 2.01 18.94 -5.32
C ALA A 66 1.90 20.38 -4.76
N HIS A 67 2.29 21.38 -5.55
CA HIS A 67 2.12 22.78 -5.16
C HIS A 67 0.66 23.20 -5.00
N ALA A 68 -0.24 22.74 -5.87
CA ALA A 68 -1.67 23.04 -5.77
C ALA A 68 -2.31 22.48 -4.47
N LEU A 69 -1.69 21.47 -3.88
CA LEU A 69 -2.10 20.90 -2.59
C LEU A 69 -1.37 21.52 -1.38
N GLY A 70 -0.43 22.44 -1.62
CA GLY A 70 0.31 23.16 -0.58
C GLY A 70 1.67 22.56 -0.22
N PHE A 71 2.19 21.60 -1.00
CA PHE A 71 3.52 21.03 -0.78
C PHE A 71 4.59 21.80 -1.57
N GLY A 72 5.83 21.80 -1.08
CA GLY A 72 7.02 22.37 -1.71
C GLY A 72 7.53 21.59 -2.93
N GLY A 73 6.93 20.45 -3.26
CA GLY A 73 7.21 19.70 -4.48
C GLY A 73 6.79 18.23 -4.38
N PHE A 74 7.12 17.44 -5.41
CA PHE A 74 6.74 16.04 -5.46
C PHE A 74 7.36 15.22 -4.32
N THR A 75 8.62 15.47 -3.95
CA THR A 75 9.29 14.73 -2.87
C THR A 75 8.56 14.86 -1.55
N GLU A 76 8.11 16.06 -1.18
CA GLU A 76 7.38 16.30 0.06
C GLU A 76 6.00 15.62 0.05
N LEU A 77 5.27 15.75 -1.06
CA LEU A 77 4.02 15.01 -1.26
C LEU A 77 4.25 13.49 -1.16
N GLN A 78 5.31 12.98 -1.79
CA GLN A 78 5.69 11.57 -1.79
C GLN A 78 6.00 11.05 -0.38
N GLN A 79 6.53 11.87 0.53
CA GLN A 79 6.76 11.45 1.91
C GLN A 79 5.47 11.09 2.64
N VAL A 80 4.34 11.72 2.32
CA VAL A 80 3.03 11.36 2.90
C VAL A 80 2.62 9.96 2.45
N PHE A 81 2.79 9.64 1.16
CA PHE A 81 2.52 8.31 0.61
C PHE A 81 3.47 7.25 1.15
N ARG A 82 4.77 7.56 1.30
CA ARG A 82 5.77 6.66 1.91
C ARG A 82 5.46 6.39 3.38
N SER A 83 5.11 7.43 4.14
CA SER A 83 4.73 7.32 5.55
C SER A 83 3.51 6.41 5.70
N ARG A 84 2.51 6.54 4.82
CA ARG A 84 1.38 5.62 4.76
C ARG A 84 1.80 4.20 4.42
N LEU A 85 2.70 4.00 3.46
CA LEU A 85 3.16 2.65 3.07
C LEU A 85 3.86 1.95 4.24
N VAL A 86 4.66 2.68 5.01
CA VAL A 86 5.37 2.18 6.21
C VAL A 86 4.40 1.96 7.38
N ALA A 87 3.47 2.88 7.61
CA ALA A 87 2.47 2.77 8.69
C ALA A 87 1.37 1.74 8.39
N GLY A 88 1.05 1.57 7.11
CA GLY A 88 -0.09 0.85 6.53
C GLY A 88 0.28 -0.47 5.87
N ALA A 89 1.22 -1.22 6.47
CA ALA A 89 1.22 -2.66 6.29
C ALA A 89 -0.10 -3.24 6.82
N VAL A 90 -1.11 -3.25 5.93
CA VAL A 90 -2.51 -3.62 6.17
C VAL A 90 -3.23 -2.58 7.05
N PRO A 91 -4.51 -2.21 6.78
CA PRO A 91 -5.32 -1.50 7.76
C PRO A 91 -5.15 -2.21 9.10
N SER A 92 -4.92 -1.45 10.17
CA SER A 92 -4.90 -2.09 11.48
C SER A 92 -6.22 -2.86 11.65
N TYR A 93 -6.17 -4.01 12.31
CA TYR A 93 -7.37 -4.80 12.61
C TYR A 93 -8.52 -3.91 13.13
N ARG A 94 -8.18 -2.86 13.90
CA ARG A 94 -9.10 -1.84 14.40
C ARG A 94 -9.79 -1.04 13.30
N GLU A 95 -9.07 -0.56 12.29
CA GLU A 95 -9.67 0.22 11.18
C GLU A 95 -10.56 -0.64 10.28
N ARG A 96 -10.21 -1.93 10.09
CA ARG A 96 -11.10 -2.90 9.44
C ARG A 96 -12.39 -3.07 10.24
N ILE A 97 -12.28 -3.32 11.55
CA ILE A 97 -13.44 -3.44 12.44
C ILE A 97 -14.25 -2.15 12.49
N ASP A 98 -13.61 -0.98 12.52
CA ASP A 98 -14.28 0.32 12.56
C ASP A 98 -14.93 0.68 11.22
N GLY A 99 -14.35 0.28 10.08
CA GLY A 99 -14.98 0.39 8.76
C GLY A 99 -16.21 -0.50 8.64
N LEU A 100 -16.13 -1.74 9.13
CA LEU A 100 -17.25 -2.67 9.20
C LEU A 100 -18.37 -2.13 10.11
N ARG A 101 -18.01 -1.43 11.20
CA ARG A 101 -18.93 -0.69 12.09
C ARG A 101 -19.65 0.48 11.43
N ARG A 102 -18.98 1.21 10.54
CA ARG A 102 -19.57 2.36 9.84
C ARG A 102 -20.53 1.95 8.72
N ASP A 103 -20.30 0.82 8.07
CA ASP A 103 -21.11 0.34 6.94
C ASP A 103 -22.45 -0.31 7.38
N GLY A 104 -22.88 -0.12 8.64
CA GLY A 104 -24.11 -0.69 9.18
C GLY A 104 -24.11 -2.21 9.37
N SER A 105 -23.15 -2.92 8.78
CA SER A 105 -22.95 -4.39 8.90
C SER A 105 -22.58 -4.88 10.31
N PHE A 106 -22.36 -3.95 11.23
CA PHE A 106 -22.00 -4.18 12.63
C PHE A 106 -23.08 -3.64 13.58
N GLN A 107 -24.30 -3.44 13.10
CA GLN A 107 -25.45 -3.41 14.00
C GLN A 107 -25.68 -4.86 14.47
N ASP A 108 -25.13 -5.13 15.65
CA ASP A 108 -25.47 -6.28 16.49
C ASP A 108 -24.89 -7.66 16.14
N SER A 109 -23.62 -7.76 15.75
CA SER A 109 -22.91 -9.05 15.84
C SER A 109 -22.43 -9.29 17.27
N SER A 110 -23.36 -9.44 18.20
CA SER A 110 -23.08 -9.93 19.56
C SER A 110 -22.71 -11.42 19.57
N ASN A 111 -22.73 -12.09 18.40
CA ASN A 111 -22.36 -13.49 18.19
C ASN A 111 -20.98 -13.66 17.51
N PRO A 112 -19.93 -14.12 18.24
CA PRO A 112 -18.61 -14.41 17.67
C PRO A 112 -18.61 -15.41 16.49
N HIS A 113 -19.63 -16.28 16.41
CA HIS A 113 -19.74 -17.27 15.34
C HIS A 113 -20.07 -16.63 13.98
N GLU A 114 -20.90 -15.57 13.96
CA GLU A 114 -21.21 -14.83 12.74
C GLU A 114 -19.98 -14.09 12.23
N LEU A 115 -19.17 -13.54 13.14
CA LEU A 115 -17.91 -12.89 12.79
C LEU A 115 -16.92 -13.89 12.18
N LEU A 116 -16.80 -15.09 12.76
CA LEU A 116 -16.00 -16.17 12.19
C LEU A 116 -16.49 -16.56 10.79
N ALA A 117 -17.80 -16.76 10.63
CA ALA A 117 -18.40 -17.12 9.34
C ALA A 117 -18.12 -16.05 8.28
N ARG A 118 -18.21 -14.76 8.65
CA ARG A 118 -17.90 -13.66 7.73
C ARG A 118 -16.43 -13.61 7.36
N PHE A 119 -15.50 -13.73 8.32
CA PHE A 119 -14.06 -13.78 8.02
C PHE A 119 -13.69 -14.95 7.12
N ALA A 120 -14.29 -16.12 7.34
CA ALA A 120 -14.09 -17.29 6.47
C ALA A 120 -14.61 -17.01 5.05
N SER A 121 -15.81 -16.45 4.92
CA SER A 121 -16.39 -16.06 3.63
C SER A 121 -15.55 -15.03 2.87
N GLU A 122 -15.14 -13.94 3.54
CA GLU A 122 -14.25 -12.91 2.98
C GLU A 122 -12.89 -13.51 2.55
N GLY A 123 -12.38 -14.47 3.32
CA GLY A 123 -11.18 -15.23 3.00
C GLY A 123 -11.33 -16.05 1.72
N THR A 124 -12.44 -16.78 1.57
CA THR A 124 -12.76 -17.55 0.35
C THR A 124 -12.84 -16.64 -0.87
N VAL A 125 -13.60 -15.54 -0.79
CA VAL A 125 -13.70 -14.56 -1.88
C VAL A 125 -12.33 -13.99 -2.26
N SER A 126 -11.47 -13.73 -1.26
CA SER A 126 -10.10 -13.26 -1.52
C SER A 126 -9.26 -14.29 -2.28
N LEU A 127 -9.44 -15.58 -2.02
CA LEU A 127 -8.74 -16.67 -2.71
C LEU A 127 -9.28 -16.86 -4.14
N GLU A 128 -10.60 -16.78 -4.34
CA GLU A 128 -11.23 -16.82 -5.67
C GLU A 128 -10.72 -15.67 -6.54
N ASN A 129 -10.73 -14.44 -6.01
CA ASN A 129 -10.18 -13.27 -6.70
C ASN A 129 -8.69 -13.43 -7.02
N LEU A 130 -7.90 -14.04 -6.13
CA LEU A 130 -6.48 -14.32 -6.39
C LEU A 130 -6.33 -15.26 -7.60
N GLN A 131 -7.15 -16.31 -7.68
CA GLN A 131 -7.11 -17.26 -8.79
C GLN A 131 -7.47 -16.61 -10.13
N GLU A 132 -8.42 -15.67 -10.15
CA GLU A 132 -8.84 -14.97 -11.36
C GLU A 132 -7.87 -13.86 -11.79
N SER A 133 -7.28 -13.15 -10.83
CA SER A 133 -6.43 -11.97 -11.10
C SER A 133 -4.97 -12.31 -11.42
N VAL A 134 -4.46 -13.45 -10.94
CA VAL A 134 -3.08 -13.86 -11.19
C VAL A 134 -2.95 -14.45 -12.58
N ARG A 135 -2.29 -13.72 -13.49
CA ARG A 135 -2.01 -14.19 -14.84
C ARG A 135 -0.88 -15.22 -14.83
N ASP A 136 -1.06 -16.32 -15.56
CA ASP A 136 -0.05 -17.38 -15.73
C ASP A 136 1.32 -16.83 -16.18
N ALA A 137 1.33 -15.84 -17.09
CA ALA A 137 2.55 -15.21 -17.59
C ALA A 137 3.34 -14.50 -16.48
N ASP A 138 2.66 -13.82 -15.55
CA ASP A 138 3.32 -13.11 -14.44
C ASP A 138 3.89 -14.09 -13.43
N LEU A 139 3.15 -15.17 -13.14
CA LEU A 139 3.60 -16.22 -12.23
C LEU A 139 4.85 -16.93 -12.79
N LYS A 140 4.85 -17.31 -14.08
CA LYS A 140 6.01 -17.89 -14.77
C LYS A 140 7.22 -16.95 -14.73
N ARG A 141 7.00 -15.66 -14.98
CA ARG A 141 8.07 -14.65 -14.91
C ARG A 141 8.65 -14.54 -13.50
N ALA A 142 7.81 -14.51 -12.47
CA ALA A 142 8.26 -14.46 -11.08
C ALA A 142 9.09 -15.70 -10.71
N ILE A 143 8.64 -16.90 -11.11
CA ILE A 143 9.38 -18.16 -10.90
C ILE A 143 10.74 -18.11 -11.59
N GLY A 144 10.80 -17.65 -12.86
CA GLY A 144 12.06 -17.53 -13.60
C GLY A 144 13.05 -16.58 -12.93
N LEU A 145 12.59 -15.40 -12.51
CA LEU A 145 13.41 -14.42 -11.77
C LEU A 145 13.94 -15.01 -10.46
N MET A 146 13.06 -15.63 -9.67
CA MET A 146 13.45 -16.26 -8.40
C MET A 146 14.42 -17.42 -8.59
N GLY A 147 14.25 -18.21 -9.65
CA GLY A 147 15.10 -19.38 -9.98
C GLY A 147 16.50 -19.00 -10.44
N GLN A 148 16.66 -17.85 -11.10
CA GLN A 148 17.96 -17.34 -11.56
C GLN A 148 18.66 -16.43 -10.55
N ALA A 149 17.95 -15.92 -9.55
CA ALA A 149 18.50 -15.00 -8.55
C ALA A 149 19.58 -15.66 -7.67
N HIS A 150 20.74 -14.99 -7.53
CA HIS A 150 21.78 -15.41 -6.59
C HIS A 150 21.35 -15.27 -5.12
N ALA A 151 20.51 -14.26 -4.82
CA ALA A 151 19.89 -14.06 -3.52
C ALA A 151 18.50 -13.42 -3.70
N ILE A 152 17.58 -13.76 -2.80
CA ILE A 152 16.22 -13.22 -2.76
C ILE A 152 16.06 -12.42 -1.47
N TYR A 153 15.85 -11.12 -1.58
CA TYR A 153 15.57 -10.26 -0.44
C TYR A 153 14.07 -10.09 -0.29
N VAL A 154 13.54 -10.42 0.87
CA VAL A 154 12.11 -10.35 1.18
C VAL A 154 11.93 -9.27 2.24
N LEU A 155 11.25 -8.18 1.89
CA LEU A 155 10.93 -7.10 2.82
C LEU A 155 9.52 -7.33 3.37
N GLY A 156 9.38 -7.37 4.69
CA GLY A 156 8.10 -7.49 5.37
C GLY A 156 8.07 -6.67 6.65
N LEU A 157 7.17 -5.69 6.72
CA LEU A 157 7.01 -4.79 7.86
C LEU A 157 5.57 -4.88 8.36
N GLY A 158 5.35 -4.70 9.67
CA GLY A 158 3.99 -4.67 10.25
C GLY A 158 3.13 -5.89 9.87
N GLY A 159 1.93 -5.65 9.32
CA GLY A 159 0.98 -6.71 8.96
C GLY A 159 1.46 -7.67 7.86
N SER A 160 2.46 -7.29 7.06
CA SER A 160 3.03 -8.19 6.03
C SER A 160 4.20 -9.04 6.55
N PHE A 161 4.72 -8.75 7.74
CA PHE A 161 5.84 -9.49 8.33
C PHE A 161 5.56 -11.01 8.42
N PRO A 162 4.41 -11.49 8.91
CA PRO A 162 4.15 -12.94 9.00
C PRO A 162 4.20 -13.63 7.63
N VAL A 163 3.67 -12.97 6.58
CA VAL A 163 3.67 -13.49 5.22
C VAL A 163 5.08 -13.52 4.64
N ALA A 164 5.83 -12.42 4.80
CA ALA A 164 7.22 -12.31 4.36
C ALA A 164 8.14 -13.33 5.06
N ALA A 165 7.97 -13.51 6.37
CA ALA A 165 8.69 -14.48 7.17
C ALA A 165 8.39 -15.90 6.69
N HIS A 166 7.13 -16.23 6.44
CA HIS A 166 6.73 -17.53 5.93
C HIS A 166 7.30 -17.80 4.53
N LEU A 167 7.23 -16.83 3.62
CA LEU A 167 7.81 -16.94 2.28
C LEU A 167 9.32 -17.17 2.35
N THR A 168 10.02 -16.41 3.20
CA THR A 168 11.47 -16.58 3.41
C THR A 168 11.80 -17.99 3.89
N TYR A 169 11.02 -18.51 4.84
CA TYR A 169 11.15 -19.88 5.32
C TYR A 169 10.99 -20.92 4.19
N VAL A 170 9.93 -20.79 3.38
CA VAL A 170 9.67 -21.70 2.25
C VAL A 170 10.80 -21.64 1.23
N LEU A 171 11.26 -20.45 0.85
CA LEU A 171 12.35 -20.27 -0.12
C LEU A 171 13.66 -20.90 0.38
N ARG A 172 13.99 -20.74 1.67
CA ARG A 172 15.16 -21.39 2.29
C ARG A 172 15.05 -22.91 2.25
N ARG A 173 13.87 -23.46 2.52
CA ARG A 173 13.61 -24.91 2.45
C ARG A 173 13.77 -25.46 1.03
N LEU A 174 13.51 -24.63 0.01
CA LEU A 174 13.76 -24.95 -1.40
C LEU A 174 15.22 -24.74 -1.83
N GLY A 175 16.14 -24.52 -0.89
CA GLY A 175 17.56 -24.31 -1.16
C GLY A 175 17.90 -22.94 -1.76
N ARG A 176 16.96 -21.99 -1.76
CA ARG A 176 17.23 -20.62 -2.23
C ARG A 176 17.84 -19.79 -1.11
N ARG A 177 18.83 -18.97 -1.45
CA ARG A 177 19.38 -17.97 -0.54
C ARG A 177 18.37 -16.83 -0.36
N ALA A 178 17.50 -16.94 0.64
CA ALA A 178 16.52 -15.91 0.98
C ALA A 178 16.85 -15.17 2.29
N ILE A 179 16.75 -13.84 2.27
CA ILE A 179 17.08 -12.95 3.39
C ILE A 179 15.83 -12.11 3.70
N LEU A 180 15.30 -12.27 4.91
CA LEU A 180 14.23 -11.42 5.41
C LEU A 180 14.83 -10.10 5.88
N LEU A 181 14.26 -8.99 5.39
CA LEU A 181 14.50 -7.65 5.87
C LEU A 181 13.28 -7.28 6.74
N ASP A 182 13.44 -7.41 8.06
CA ASP A 182 12.37 -7.20 9.05
C ASP A 182 12.56 -5.94 9.90
N GLY A 183 13.61 -5.16 9.60
CA GLY A 183 13.93 -3.93 10.31
C GLY A 183 14.42 -4.14 11.75
N LEU A 184 14.53 -5.39 12.24
CA LEU A 184 14.99 -5.68 13.61
C LEU A 184 16.49 -5.40 13.82
N GLY A 185 17.24 -5.18 12.72
CA GLY A 185 18.64 -4.74 12.74
C GLY A 185 18.88 -3.22 12.71
N ASN A 186 17.81 -2.40 12.67
CA ASN A 186 17.76 -0.93 12.75
C ASN A 186 18.87 -0.12 12.04
N VAL A 187 18.63 0.34 10.79
CA VAL A 187 18.60 1.77 10.37
C VAL A 187 17.83 1.86 9.04
N LEU A 188 16.59 2.35 9.10
CA LEU A 188 16.08 3.32 8.12
C LEU A 188 15.55 4.50 8.94
N VAL A 189 16.50 5.16 9.59
CA VAL A 189 16.30 6.49 10.16
C VAL A 189 16.86 7.44 9.13
N ASP A 190 16.01 8.22 8.47
CA ASP A 190 16.42 9.53 7.99
C ASP A 190 15.57 10.55 8.76
N HIS A 191 16.30 11.43 9.44
CA HIS A 191 15.83 12.48 10.34
C HIS A 191 14.96 13.53 9.64
#